data_AF-A0A667YCT6-F1
#
_entry.id   AF-A0A667YCT6-F1
#
_cell.length_a   1.000
_cell.length_b   1.000
_cell.length_c   1.000
_cell.angle_alpha   90.00
_cell.angle_beta   90.00
_cell.angle_gamma   90.00
#
_symmetry.space_group_name_H-M   'P 1'
#
loop_
_entity.id
_entity.type
_entity.pdbx_description
1 polymer ?
#
loop_
_entity_poly.entity_id
_entity_poly.type
_entity_poly.pdbx_seq_one_letter_code
_entity_poly.pdbx_strand_id
1 'polypeptide(L)'
;MLSETVSSQSRQQTDVSQKALEKDIHEFLDDFFRIYGSFIPLQKSDVLKHLKRKFNIDLDKRKNLIFAEVTKYQAKIVVKPAPSFCVVYKKHTLTLDDLSTLANQNWLNDQVMNMYGELITESAHHKVHFLNSFFHRQLVTKGYEGVKRWTKKVDLFSKSLLLVPIHLEVHWCLVTADTVKKKICLYDSQGNVLQKVAKVTGRCIWLGIPQQTNENDCGVFVLEYCRCLALEKPLQFSQRDIPSIRKRIYKELCDCKLYE
;
A
#
# COMPACT_ATOMS: atom_id res chain seq x y z
N MET A 1 -6.84 -31.04 59.36
CA MET A 1 -6.23 -31.39 58.07
C MET A 1 -6.64 -30.32 57.06
N LEU A 2 -5.62 -29.64 56.49
CA LEU A 2 -5.56 -28.97 55.18
C LEU A 2 -6.71 -28.00 54.84
N SER A 3 -6.60 -26.67 55.01
CA SER A 3 -5.79 -25.68 54.29
C SER A 3 -5.86 -25.77 52.76
N GLU A 4 -6.76 -25.01 52.13
CA GLU A 4 -6.56 -24.52 50.76
C GLU A 4 -6.96 -23.04 50.67
N THR A 5 -5.96 -22.21 50.89
CA THR A 5 -5.94 -20.80 50.53
C THR A 5 -5.85 -20.69 49.00
N VAL A 6 -6.95 -20.31 48.35
CA VAL A 6 -6.91 -19.86 46.96
C VAL A 6 -6.22 -18.50 46.94
N SER A 7 -4.92 -18.52 46.69
CA SER A 7 -4.11 -17.34 46.40
C SER A 7 -4.59 -16.73 45.08
N SER A 8 -5.33 -15.63 45.18
CA SER A 8 -5.57 -14.74 44.04
C SER A 8 -4.24 -14.09 43.67
N GLN A 9 -3.56 -14.64 42.65
CA GLN A 9 -2.41 -13.99 42.03
C GLN A 9 -2.87 -12.69 41.37
N SER A 10 -2.75 -11.58 42.11
CA SER A 10 -2.75 -10.25 41.52
C SER A 10 -1.60 -10.19 40.51
N ARG A 11 -1.91 -10.05 39.21
CA ARG A 11 -0.90 -9.71 38.19
C ARG A 11 -0.23 -8.40 38.62
N GLN A 12 0.99 -8.49 39.15
CA GLN A 12 1.82 -7.33 39.40
C GLN A 12 2.14 -6.68 38.05
N GLN A 13 1.45 -5.58 37.76
CA GLN A 13 1.76 -4.73 36.63
C GLN A 13 3.07 -4.02 36.98
N THR A 14 4.19 -4.52 36.47
CA THR A 14 5.50 -3.88 36.64
C THR A 14 5.43 -2.48 36.05
N ASP A 15 5.50 -1.46 36.91
CA ASP A 15 5.52 -0.07 36.48
C ASP A 15 6.82 0.23 35.73
N VAL A 16 6.74 0.26 34.40
CA VAL A 16 7.88 0.54 33.54
C VAL A 16 8.27 2.00 33.69
N SER A 17 9.50 2.24 34.14
CA SER A 17 10.00 3.61 34.31
C SER A 17 9.88 4.40 33.00
N GLN A 18 9.57 5.70 33.12
CA GLN A 18 9.44 6.58 31.95
C GLN A 18 10.70 6.58 31.07
N LYS A 19 11.89 6.56 31.69
CA LYS A 19 13.17 6.50 30.94
C LYS A 19 13.32 5.23 30.10
N ALA A 20 12.90 4.08 30.63
CA ALA A 20 12.93 2.83 29.88
C ALA A 20 11.98 2.87 28.67
N LEU A 21 10.80 3.48 28.85
CA LEU A 21 9.84 3.66 27.77
C LEU A 21 10.34 4.60 26.67
N GLU A 22 10.92 5.74 27.05
CA GLU A 22 11.48 6.71 26.10
C GLU A 22 12.62 6.09 25.28
N LYS A 23 13.55 5.39 25.95
CA LYS A 23 14.65 4.68 25.28
C LYS A 23 14.13 3.67 24.25
N ASP A 24 13.12 2.90 24.61
CA ASP A 24 12.54 1.90 23.72
C ASP A 24 11.83 2.51 22.51
N ILE A 25 11.11 3.62 22.71
CA ILE A 25 10.51 4.40 21.63
C ILE A 25 11.60 4.89 20.66
N HIS A 26 12.72 5.39 21.19
CA HIS A 26 13.82 5.89 20.37
C HIS A 26 14.46 4.77 19.54
N GLU A 27 14.80 3.63 20.17
CA GLU A 27 15.34 2.46 19.48
C GLU A 27 14.40 1.96 18.37
N PHE A 28 13.10 1.86 18.67
CA PHE A 28 12.10 1.48 17.69
C PHE A 28 12.04 2.45 16.50
N LEU A 29 12.09 3.77 16.76
CA LEU A 29 12.03 4.79 15.70
C LEU A 29 13.30 4.83 14.85
N ASP A 30 14.47 4.62 15.44
CA ASP A 30 15.74 4.49 14.71
C ASP A 30 15.71 3.27 13.78
N ASP A 31 15.27 2.12 14.28
CA ASP A 31 15.11 0.90 13.48
C ASP A 31 14.08 1.09 12.37
N PHE A 32 12.95 1.72 12.68
CA PHE A 32 11.90 2.01 11.71
C PHE A 32 12.42 2.91 10.59
N PHE A 33 13.14 3.98 10.94
CA PHE A 33 13.70 4.91 9.97
C PHE A 33 14.78 4.24 9.12
N ARG A 34 15.60 3.35 9.69
CA ARG A 34 16.60 2.59 8.94
C ARG A 34 15.96 1.65 7.91
N ILE A 35 14.84 1.00 8.26
CA ILE A 35 14.15 0.04 7.38
C ILE A 35 13.41 0.77 6.26
N TYR A 36 12.68 1.84 6.59
CA TYR A 36 11.76 2.48 5.66
C TYR A 36 12.30 3.79 5.04
N GLY A 37 13.43 4.30 5.51
CA GLY A 37 14.02 5.58 5.06
C GLY A 37 13.21 6.83 5.44
N SER A 38 12.01 6.65 5.99
CA SER A 38 11.08 7.71 6.34
C SER A 38 10.06 7.25 7.37
N PHE A 39 9.41 8.21 8.04
CA PHE A 39 8.28 7.96 8.92
C PHE A 39 6.92 7.98 8.22
N ILE A 40 6.85 8.20 6.90
CA ILE A 40 5.61 8.15 6.11
C ILE A 40 4.77 6.89 6.41
N PRO A 41 5.33 5.66 6.40
CA PRO A 41 4.55 4.45 6.69
C PRO A 41 4.18 4.26 8.16
N LEU A 42 4.69 5.08 9.09
CA LEU A 42 4.49 4.86 10.52
C LEU A 42 3.03 5.09 10.93
N GLN A 43 2.46 4.10 11.62
CA GLN A 43 1.15 4.21 12.25
C GLN A 43 1.31 4.34 13.77
N LYS A 44 0.38 5.08 14.40
CA LYS A 44 0.30 5.18 15.87
C LYS A 44 0.19 3.79 16.53
N SER A 45 -0.49 2.86 15.86
CA SER A 45 -0.63 1.47 16.30
C SER A 45 0.68 0.69 16.28
N ASP A 46 1.66 1.04 15.44
CA ASP A 46 2.93 0.32 15.36
C ASP A 46 3.72 0.46 16.66
N VAL A 47 3.89 1.71 17.13
CA VAL A 47 4.57 2.01 18.39
C VAL A 47 3.84 1.35 19.57
N LEU A 48 2.51 1.48 19.62
CA LEU A 48 1.73 0.86 20.70
C LEU A 48 1.83 -0.67 20.69
N LYS A 49 1.82 -1.31 19.51
CA LYS A 49 1.99 -2.77 19.39
C LYS A 49 3.38 -3.20 19.82
N HIS A 50 4.43 -2.46 19.44
CA HIS A 50 5.80 -2.74 19.87
C HIS A 50 5.92 -2.70 21.40
N LEU A 51 5.49 -1.59 22.00
CA LEU A 51 5.54 -1.38 23.44
C LEU A 51 4.71 -2.42 24.22
N LYS A 52 3.49 -2.73 23.75
CA LYS A 52 2.65 -3.78 24.37
C LYS A 52 3.32 -5.15 24.32
N ARG A 53 3.95 -5.50 23.20
CA ARG A 53 4.67 -6.78 23.06
C ARG A 53 5.89 -6.86 23.98
N LYS A 54 6.65 -5.77 24.13
CA LYS A 54 7.88 -5.77 24.92
C LYS A 54 7.64 -5.72 26.42
N PHE A 55 6.69 -4.89 26.86
CA PHE A 55 6.47 -4.61 28.27
C PHE A 55 5.25 -5.33 28.87
N ASN A 56 4.37 -5.89 28.04
CA ASN A 56 3.13 -6.56 28.47
C ASN A 56 2.25 -5.69 29.39
N ILE A 57 2.22 -4.37 29.16
CA ILE A 57 1.46 -3.39 29.94
C ILE A 57 0.29 -2.79 29.16
N ASP A 58 -0.73 -2.33 29.90
CA ASP A 58 -1.77 -1.48 29.33
C ASP A 58 -1.22 -0.04 29.20
N LEU A 59 -1.30 0.48 27.98
CA LEU A 59 -0.73 1.77 27.60
C LEU A 59 -1.78 2.87 27.51
N ASP A 60 -3.06 2.56 27.76
CA ASP A 60 -4.15 3.49 27.48
C ASP A 60 -4.01 4.83 28.24
N LYS A 61 -3.56 4.78 29.50
CA LYS A 61 -3.29 5.98 30.32
C LYS A 61 -2.05 6.78 29.85
N ARG A 62 -1.13 6.16 29.10
CA ARG A 62 0.16 6.75 28.69
C ARG A 62 0.24 7.11 27.20
N LYS A 63 -0.83 6.88 26.42
CA LYS A 63 -0.89 7.15 24.97
C LYS A 63 -0.42 8.56 24.60
N ASN A 64 -0.89 9.57 25.31
CA ASN A 64 -0.56 10.97 25.00
C ASN A 64 0.93 11.26 25.19
N LEU A 65 1.53 10.76 26.28
CA LEU A 65 2.96 10.89 26.55
C LEU A 65 3.81 10.16 25.51
N ILE A 66 3.40 8.94 25.13
CA ILE A 66 4.07 8.17 24.09
C ILE A 66 4.06 8.92 22.76
N PHE A 67 2.90 9.43 22.34
CA PHE A 67 2.80 10.14 21.06
C PHE A 67 3.52 11.49 21.07
N ALA A 68 3.56 12.18 22.21
CA ALA A 68 4.37 13.39 22.37
C ALA A 68 5.87 13.07 22.20
N GLU A 69 6.36 12.00 22.85
CA GLU A 69 7.77 11.60 22.72
C GLU A 69 8.11 11.11 21.31
N VAL A 70 7.21 10.34 20.66
CA VAL A 70 7.37 9.93 19.25
C VAL A 70 7.51 11.17 18.36
N THR A 71 6.61 12.13 18.49
CA THR A 71 6.63 13.36 17.67
C THR A 71 7.93 14.14 17.87
N LYS A 72 8.34 14.31 19.13
CA LYS A 72 9.59 14.98 19.51
C LYS A 72 10.82 14.26 18.95
N TYR A 73 10.86 12.93 18.98
CA TYR A 73 12.02 12.17 18.50
C TYR A 73 12.09 12.08 16.97
N GLN A 74 10.94 11.95 16.29
CA GLN A 74 10.88 12.01 14.83
C GLN A 74 11.49 13.31 14.29
N ALA A 75 11.17 14.45 14.91
CA ALA A 75 11.74 15.75 14.53
C ALA A 75 13.28 15.78 14.67
N LYS A 76 13.87 15.05 15.63
CA LYS A 76 15.32 14.96 15.80
C LYS A 76 16.00 14.09 14.74
N ILE A 77 15.37 13.00 14.32
CA ILE A 77 15.93 12.09 13.30
C ILE A 77 15.94 12.74 11.93
N VAL A 78 14.85 13.43 11.55
CA VAL A 78 14.72 14.03 10.20
C VAL A 78 15.80 15.08 9.90
N VAL A 79 16.40 15.68 10.94
CA VAL A 79 17.50 16.64 10.79
C VAL A 79 18.85 15.95 10.48
N LYS A 80 18.97 14.64 10.73
CA LYS A 80 20.19 13.89 10.40
C LYS A 80 20.21 13.58 8.90
N PRO A 81 21.33 13.80 8.20
CA PRO A 81 21.46 13.39 6.81
C PRO A 81 21.28 11.88 6.70
N ALA A 82 20.24 11.44 5.99
CA ALA A 82 20.11 10.04 5.61
C ALA A 82 20.97 9.78 4.36
N PRO A 83 21.69 8.63 4.28
CA PRO A 83 22.27 8.19 3.02
C PRO A 83 21.18 8.04 1.95
N SER A 84 21.57 8.00 0.67
CA SER A 84 20.65 7.85 -0.46
C SER A 84 19.85 6.54 -0.37
N PHE A 85 18.72 6.58 0.33
CA PHE A 85 17.86 5.42 0.54
C PHE A 85 17.15 5.07 -0.77
N CYS A 86 17.18 3.79 -1.11
CA CYS A 86 16.42 3.23 -2.22
C CYS A 86 15.98 1.80 -1.92
N VAL A 87 14.91 1.38 -2.58
CA VAL A 87 14.40 0.02 -2.55
C VAL A 87 14.58 -0.57 -3.95
N VAL A 88 15.29 -1.70 -4.04
CA VAL A 88 15.52 -2.38 -5.32
C VAL A 88 14.76 -3.70 -5.31
N TYR A 89 13.92 -3.90 -6.31
CA TYR A 89 13.18 -5.14 -6.50
C TYR A 89 13.16 -5.54 -7.98
N LYS A 90 13.82 -6.66 -8.29
CA LYS A 90 14.06 -7.12 -9.66
C LYS A 90 14.68 -6.02 -10.52
N LYS A 91 13.91 -5.48 -11.48
CA LYS A 91 14.31 -4.41 -12.40
C LYS A 91 13.88 -3.02 -11.93
N HIS A 92 13.16 -2.93 -10.82
CA HIS A 92 12.63 -1.68 -10.28
C HIS A 92 13.55 -1.14 -9.20
N THR A 93 13.73 0.18 -9.20
CA THR A 93 14.44 0.92 -8.16
C THR A 93 13.56 2.09 -7.76
N LEU A 94 13.16 2.14 -6.48
CA LEU A 94 12.44 3.27 -5.91
C LEU A 94 13.37 4.09 -5.03
N THR A 95 13.40 5.40 -5.27
CA THR A 95 14.07 6.38 -4.42
C THR A 95 13.14 6.84 -3.29
N LEU A 96 13.67 7.63 -2.35
CA LEU A 96 12.83 8.34 -1.38
C LEU A 96 11.83 9.28 -2.04
N ASP A 97 12.15 9.89 -3.19
CA ASP A 97 11.24 10.79 -3.89
C ASP A 97 10.05 10.02 -4.46
N ASP A 98 10.30 8.84 -5.03
CA ASP A 98 9.23 7.95 -5.51
C ASP A 98 8.33 7.52 -4.36
N LEU A 99 8.92 7.06 -3.25
CA LEU A 99 8.18 6.62 -2.07
C LEU A 99 7.43 7.77 -1.39
N SER A 100 7.92 9.01 -1.51
CA SER A 100 7.27 10.20 -0.97
C SER A 100 5.96 10.53 -1.70
N THR A 101 5.71 9.97 -2.88
CA THR A 101 4.39 10.06 -3.55
C THR A 101 3.27 9.34 -2.78
N LEU A 102 3.62 8.41 -1.89
CA LEU A 102 2.65 7.76 -0.99
C LEU A 102 2.31 8.62 0.24
N ALA A 103 3.03 9.72 0.49
CA ALA A 103 2.75 10.60 1.61
C ALA A 103 1.45 11.40 1.39
N ASN A 104 0.63 11.49 2.45
CA ASN A 104 -0.53 12.37 2.53
C ASN A 104 -1.44 12.30 1.28
N GLN A 105 -1.56 13.40 0.55
CA GLN A 105 -2.39 13.56 -0.64
C GLN A 105 -1.54 13.72 -1.91
N ASN A 106 -0.30 13.21 -1.92
CA ASN A 106 0.53 13.27 -3.12
C ASN A 106 0.02 12.29 -4.18
N TRP A 107 0.20 12.65 -5.46
CA TRP A 107 -0.13 11.78 -6.58
C TRP A 107 0.92 10.68 -6.73
N LEU A 108 0.46 9.44 -6.92
CA LEU A 108 1.37 8.34 -7.19
C LEU A 108 2.02 8.51 -8.57
N ASN A 109 3.31 8.21 -8.63
CA ASN A 109 4.04 8.16 -9.89
C ASN A 109 4.02 6.75 -10.51
N ASP A 110 4.56 6.68 -11.72
CA ASP A 110 4.67 5.44 -12.49
C ASP A 110 5.63 4.43 -11.85
N GLN A 111 6.67 4.86 -11.13
CA GLN A 111 7.62 3.95 -10.49
C GLN A 111 6.94 3.13 -9.39
N VAL A 112 6.20 3.81 -8.50
CA VAL A 112 5.39 3.16 -7.45
C VAL A 112 4.33 2.25 -8.07
N MET A 113 3.59 2.73 -9.07
CA MET A 113 2.56 1.97 -9.77
C MET A 113 3.12 0.66 -10.35
N ASN A 114 4.25 0.74 -11.06
CA ASN A 114 4.85 -0.39 -11.75
C ASN A 114 5.49 -1.40 -10.80
N MET A 115 6.24 -0.95 -9.79
CA MET A 115 6.85 -1.86 -8.83
C MET A 115 5.80 -2.59 -7.99
N TYR A 116 4.75 -1.89 -7.55
CA TYR A 116 3.66 -2.53 -6.81
C TYR A 116 2.89 -3.54 -7.68
N GLY A 117 2.66 -3.21 -8.96
CA GLY A 117 2.08 -4.13 -9.94
C GLY A 117 2.91 -5.41 -10.15
N GLU A 118 4.23 -5.31 -10.14
CA GLU A 118 5.13 -6.47 -10.14
C GLU A 118 4.94 -7.30 -8.85
N LEU A 119 4.87 -6.68 -7.67
CA LEU A 119 4.59 -7.41 -6.41
C LEU A 119 3.24 -8.15 -6.43
N ILE A 120 2.20 -7.55 -7.01
CA ILE A 120 0.88 -8.19 -7.20
C ILE A 120 1.01 -9.42 -8.10
N THR A 121 1.72 -9.30 -9.22
CA THR A 121 1.93 -10.40 -10.17
C THR A 121 2.62 -11.59 -9.51
N GLU A 122 3.64 -11.34 -8.69
CA GLU A 122 4.36 -12.39 -7.95
C GLU A 122 3.50 -13.05 -6.88
N SER A 123 2.80 -12.23 -6.08
CA SER A 123 1.98 -12.72 -4.97
C SER A 123 0.77 -13.54 -5.47
N ALA A 124 0.28 -13.26 -6.68
CA ALA A 124 -0.77 -14.04 -7.33
C ALA A 124 -0.23 -15.29 -8.08
N HIS A 125 1.01 -15.72 -7.79
CA HIS A 125 1.69 -16.85 -8.44
C HIS A 125 1.62 -16.80 -9.97
N HIS A 126 1.75 -15.60 -10.54
CA HIS A 126 1.65 -15.32 -11.96
C HIS A 126 0.34 -15.77 -12.64
N LYS A 127 -0.73 -16.07 -11.91
CA LYS A 127 -2.07 -16.26 -12.50
C LYS A 127 -2.65 -14.93 -12.99
N VAL A 128 -2.31 -13.85 -12.29
CA VAL A 128 -2.65 -12.47 -12.64
C VAL A 128 -1.42 -11.80 -13.24
N HIS A 129 -1.61 -10.99 -14.28
CA HIS A 129 -0.52 -10.23 -14.88
C HIS A 129 -0.82 -8.74 -14.89
N PHE A 130 0.05 -7.96 -14.26
CA PHE A 130 0.00 -6.50 -14.29
C PHE A 130 0.85 -5.97 -15.44
N LEU A 131 0.23 -5.23 -16.36
CA LEU A 131 0.94 -4.57 -17.45
C LEU A 131 1.55 -3.25 -16.97
N ASN A 132 2.72 -2.92 -17.50
CA ASN A 132 3.40 -1.68 -17.19
C ASN A 132 2.53 -0.46 -17.57
N SER A 133 2.56 0.60 -16.74
CA SER A 133 1.76 1.82 -16.89
C SER A 133 1.91 2.55 -18.23
N PHE A 134 3.02 2.36 -18.93
CA PHE A 134 3.26 2.92 -20.25
C PHE A 134 2.64 2.12 -21.39
N PHE A 135 2.16 0.89 -21.13
CA PHE A 135 1.61 -0.01 -22.15
C PHE A 135 0.47 0.62 -22.93
N HIS A 136 -0.53 1.17 -22.23
CA HIS A 136 -1.68 1.79 -22.88
C HIS A 136 -1.28 2.96 -23.78
N ARG A 137 -0.46 3.88 -23.26
CA ARG A 137 0.03 5.03 -24.03
C ARG A 137 0.76 4.58 -25.29
N GLN A 138 1.65 3.60 -25.15
CA GLN A 138 2.40 3.06 -26.28
C GLN A 138 1.49 2.40 -27.32
N LEU A 139 0.48 1.65 -26.88
CA LEU A 139 -0.50 1.01 -27.75
C LEU A 139 -1.34 2.04 -28.51
N VAL A 140 -1.81 3.09 -27.84
CA VAL A 140 -2.60 4.16 -28.49
C VAL A 140 -1.76 4.94 -29.50
N THR A 141 -0.51 5.27 -29.15
CA THR A 141 0.35 6.10 -30.03
C THR A 141 0.95 5.33 -31.19
N LYS A 142 1.35 4.06 -30.99
CA LYS A 142 2.11 3.29 -31.99
C LYS A 142 1.39 2.03 -32.49
N GLY A 143 0.17 1.79 -32.05
CA GLY A 143 -0.59 0.58 -32.36
C GLY A 143 0.06 -0.69 -31.80
N TYR A 144 -0.43 -1.84 -32.27
CA TYR A 144 0.04 -3.16 -31.83
C TYR A 144 1.55 -3.36 -32.04
N GLU A 145 2.11 -2.90 -33.18
CA GLU A 145 3.53 -3.06 -33.48
C GLU A 145 4.43 -2.38 -32.43
N GLY A 146 3.97 -1.29 -31.80
CA GLY A 146 4.69 -0.61 -30.72
C GLY A 146 4.77 -1.37 -29.40
N VAL A 147 3.88 -2.35 -29.18
CA VAL A 147 3.80 -3.15 -27.94
C VAL A 147 3.99 -4.65 -28.15
N LYS A 148 4.03 -5.13 -29.40
CA LYS A 148 4.14 -6.55 -29.77
C LYS A 148 5.26 -7.32 -29.04
N ARG A 149 6.37 -6.66 -28.72
CA ARG A 149 7.51 -7.27 -28.01
C ARG A 149 7.41 -7.23 -26.49
N TRP A 150 6.49 -6.46 -25.92
CA TRP A 150 6.37 -6.25 -24.47
C TRP A 150 5.95 -7.53 -23.74
N THR A 151 5.18 -8.38 -24.43
CA THR A 151 4.70 -9.67 -23.91
C THR A 151 5.45 -10.85 -24.52
N LYS A 152 6.60 -10.62 -25.19
CA LYS A 152 7.36 -11.70 -25.85
C LYS A 152 7.77 -12.84 -24.92
N LYS A 153 7.98 -12.53 -23.64
CA LYS A 153 8.38 -13.51 -22.60
C LYS A 153 7.23 -13.95 -21.69
N VAL A 154 5.99 -13.51 -21.96
CA VAL A 154 4.83 -13.77 -21.11
C VAL A 154 3.66 -14.18 -21.99
N ASP A 155 3.17 -15.40 -21.82
CA ASP A 155 1.91 -15.81 -22.41
C ASP A 155 0.74 -15.21 -21.63
N LEU A 156 0.10 -14.18 -22.19
CA LEU A 156 -1.06 -13.51 -21.60
C LEU A 156 -2.31 -14.40 -21.55
N PHE A 157 -2.45 -15.36 -22.46
CA PHE A 157 -3.64 -16.21 -22.54
C PHE A 157 -3.64 -17.31 -21.49
N SER A 158 -2.47 -17.64 -20.93
CA SER A 158 -2.32 -18.49 -19.75
C SER A 158 -2.80 -17.83 -18.44
N LYS A 159 -3.02 -16.51 -18.44
CA LYS A 159 -3.38 -15.73 -17.24
C LYS A 159 -4.89 -15.74 -17.04
N SER A 160 -5.35 -15.78 -15.80
CA SER A 160 -6.78 -15.66 -15.46
C SER A 160 -7.27 -14.21 -15.53
N LEU A 161 -6.39 -13.26 -15.20
CA LEU A 161 -6.72 -11.84 -15.14
C LEU A 161 -5.54 -11.00 -15.62
N LEU A 162 -5.82 -10.05 -16.50
CA LEU A 162 -4.89 -9.00 -16.90
C LEU A 162 -5.31 -7.68 -16.24
N LEU A 163 -4.36 -7.00 -15.63
CA LEU A 163 -4.52 -5.68 -15.01
C LEU A 163 -3.78 -4.65 -15.86
N VAL A 164 -4.49 -3.66 -16.39
CA VAL A 164 -3.94 -2.63 -17.28
C VAL A 164 -4.17 -1.26 -16.64
N PRO A 165 -3.19 -0.73 -15.89
CA PRO A 165 -3.24 0.66 -15.43
C PRO A 165 -3.23 1.61 -16.63
N ILE A 166 -4.10 2.61 -16.59
CA ILE A 166 -4.27 3.62 -17.62
C ILE A 166 -3.95 4.98 -17.01
N HIS A 167 -2.95 5.65 -17.55
CA HIS A 167 -2.61 7.02 -17.18
C HIS A 167 -3.20 8.01 -18.18
N LEU A 168 -4.12 8.86 -17.71
CA LEU A 168 -4.81 9.89 -18.48
C LEU A 168 -4.40 11.27 -17.96
N GLU A 169 -3.16 11.66 -18.27
CA GLU A 169 -2.52 12.93 -17.87
C GLU A 169 -2.41 13.15 -16.36
N VAL A 170 -3.52 13.48 -15.71
CA VAL A 170 -3.63 13.76 -14.27
C VAL A 170 -4.50 12.73 -13.53
N HIS A 171 -4.90 11.65 -14.21
CA HIS A 171 -5.80 10.64 -13.65
C HIS A 171 -5.33 9.22 -13.91
N TRP A 172 -5.49 8.36 -12.91
CA TRP A 172 -5.28 6.91 -13.02
C TRP A 172 -6.62 6.18 -13.04
N CYS A 173 -6.80 5.30 -14.02
CA CYS A 173 -7.87 4.31 -14.01
C CYS A 173 -7.32 2.92 -14.35
N LEU A 174 -8.16 1.90 -14.22
CA LEU A 174 -7.77 0.51 -14.43
C LEU A 174 -8.71 -0.16 -15.41
N VAL A 175 -8.15 -0.79 -16.45
CA VAL A 175 -8.87 -1.74 -17.28
C VAL A 175 -8.44 -3.15 -16.89
N THR A 176 -9.39 -4.07 -16.80
CA THR A 176 -9.09 -5.48 -16.58
C THR A 176 -9.66 -6.34 -17.69
N ALA A 177 -8.93 -7.38 -18.06
CA ALA A 177 -9.44 -8.45 -18.92
C ALA A 177 -9.44 -9.76 -18.15
N ASP A 178 -10.64 -10.23 -17.79
CA ASP A 178 -10.86 -11.55 -17.18
C ASP A 178 -11.00 -12.57 -18.30
N THR A 179 -9.99 -13.42 -18.45
CA THR A 179 -9.91 -14.41 -19.54
C THR A 179 -10.81 -15.61 -19.28
N VAL A 180 -11.20 -15.84 -18.03
CA VAL A 180 -12.08 -16.93 -17.61
C VAL A 180 -13.53 -16.55 -17.86
N LYS A 181 -13.95 -15.38 -17.35
CA LYS A 181 -15.32 -14.83 -17.50
C LYS A 181 -15.55 -14.15 -18.85
N LYS A 182 -14.51 -14.03 -19.68
CA LYS A 182 -14.54 -13.35 -20.99
C LYS A 182 -15.08 -11.93 -20.88
N LYS A 183 -14.62 -11.19 -19.88
CA LYS A 183 -15.15 -9.87 -19.53
C LYS A 183 -14.03 -8.84 -19.46
N ILE A 184 -14.27 -7.68 -20.06
CA ILE A 184 -13.46 -6.49 -19.88
C ILE A 184 -14.22 -5.53 -18.96
N CYS A 185 -13.55 -5.03 -17.93
CA CYS A 185 -14.10 -4.07 -16.99
C CYS A 185 -13.22 -2.81 -16.95
N LEU A 186 -13.85 -1.66 -16.75
CA LEU A 186 -13.17 -0.41 -16.46
C LEU A 186 -13.49 0.00 -15.02
N TYR A 187 -12.47 0.33 -14.25
CA TYR A 187 -12.54 0.81 -12.88
C TYR A 187 -12.00 2.23 -12.85
N ASP A 188 -12.87 3.16 -12.50
CA ASP A 188 -12.56 4.58 -12.39
C ASP A 188 -13.15 5.10 -11.08
N SER A 189 -12.28 5.50 -10.16
CA SER A 189 -12.66 6.01 -8.83
C SER A 189 -13.28 7.40 -8.87
N GLN A 190 -13.15 8.15 -9.98
CA GLN A 190 -13.82 9.44 -10.19
C GLN A 190 -15.07 9.33 -11.08
N GLY A 191 -15.23 8.22 -11.80
CA GLY A 191 -16.34 7.99 -12.73
C GLY A 191 -16.29 8.81 -14.04
N ASN A 192 -15.31 9.69 -14.22
CA ASN A 192 -15.19 10.62 -15.36
C ASN A 192 -15.04 9.91 -16.72
N VAL A 193 -14.22 8.86 -16.77
CA VAL A 193 -13.96 8.07 -17.99
C VAL A 193 -15.15 7.17 -18.31
N LEU A 194 -15.76 6.59 -17.28
CA LEU A 194 -16.92 5.73 -17.41
C LEU A 194 -18.12 6.46 -18.01
N GLN A 195 -18.32 7.74 -17.70
CA GLN A 195 -19.38 8.54 -18.35
C GLN A 195 -19.17 8.68 -19.87
N LYS A 196 -17.91 8.77 -20.34
CA LYS A 196 -17.59 8.86 -21.77
C LYS A 196 -17.74 7.50 -22.45
N VAL A 197 -17.28 6.41 -21.83
CA VAL A 197 -17.32 5.05 -22.40
C VAL A 197 -18.72 4.44 -22.36
N ALA A 198 -19.51 4.70 -21.32
CA ALA A 198 -20.90 4.21 -21.21
C ALA A 198 -21.78 4.76 -22.34
N LYS A 199 -21.56 6.01 -22.77
CA LYS A 199 -22.23 6.60 -23.94
C LYS A 199 -21.95 5.86 -25.24
N VAL A 200 -20.79 5.19 -25.35
CA VAL A 200 -20.30 4.57 -26.60
C VAL A 200 -20.56 3.07 -26.65
N THR A 201 -20.43 2.36 -25.52
CA THR A 201 -20.29 0.88 -25.54
C THR A 201 -21.43 0.11 -24.88
N GLY A 202 -22.29 0.75 -24.07
CA GLY A 202 -23.44 0.10 -23.41
C GLY A 202 -23.12 -1.11 -22.51
N ARG A 203 -21.85 -1.43 -22.26
CA ARG A 203 -21.40 -2.70 -21.65
C ARG A 203 -20.44 -2.58 -20.46
N CYS A 204 -20.28 -1.39 -19.87
CA CYS A 204 -19.51 -1.25 -18.64
C CYS A 204 -20.40 -1.46 -17.42
N ILE A 205 -20.09 -2.48 -16.61
CA ILE A 205 -20.81 -2.79 -15.37
C ILE A 205 -20.37 -1.79 -14.29
N TRP A 206 -21.31 -0.91 -13.94
CA TRP A 206 -21.16 0.30 -13.11
C TRP A 206 -21.43 0.09 -11.61
N LEU A 207 -21.70 -1.12 -11.13
CA LEU A 207 -22.38 -1.27 -9.85
C LEU A 207 -21.42 -1.55 -8.69
N GLY A 208 -21.19 -0.54 -7.86
CA GLY A 208 -20.77 -0.70 -6.47
C GLY A 208 -19.27 -0.72 -6.19
N ILE A 209 -18.43 -0.12 -7.05
CA ILE A 209 -17.00 0.04 -6.72
C ILE A 209 -16.79 1.24 -5.78
N PRO A 210 -15.80 1.20 -4.88
CA PRO A 210 -15.40 2.36 -4.09
C PRO A 210 -15.14 3.59 -4.97
N GLN A 211 -15.42 4.79 -4.46
CA GLN A 211 -15.18 6.04 -5.17
C GLN A 211 -14.29 6.95 -4.32
N GLN A 212 -13.43 7.71 -4.99
CA GLN A 212 -12.63 8.74 -4.33
C GLN A 212 -13.47 10.00 -4.11
N THR A 213 -13.15 10.77 -3.08
CA THR A 213 -13.81 12.04 -2.79
C THR A 213 -12.84 13.24 -2.83
N ASN A 214 -11.65 13.03 -3.39
CA ASN A 214 -10.66 14.07 -3.64
C ASN A 214 -10.07 13.89 -5.05
N GLU A 215 -9.08 14.69 -5.43
CA GLU A 215 -8.49 14.67 -6.77
C GLU A 215 -7.19 13.83 -6.85
N ASN A 216 -6.71 13.31 -5.72
CA ASN A 216 -5.31 12.90 -5.59
C ASN A 216 -5.10 11.40 -5.35
N ASP A 217 -6.15 10.68 -4.96
CA ASP A 217 -6.03 9.28 -4.55
C ASP A 217 -6.29 8.27 -5.68
N CYS A 218 -6.55 8.71 -6.91
CA CYS A 218 -6.89 7.83 -8.04
C CYS A 218 -5.87 6.69 -8.23
N GLY A 219 -4.57 6.98 -8.11
CA GLY A 219 -3.51 5.97 -8.18
C GLY A 219 -3.60 4.94 -7.06
N VAL A 220 -3.94 5.36 -5.84
CA VAL A 220 -4.09 4.45 -4.69
C VAL A 220 -5.31 3.56 -4.85
N PHE A 221 -6.44 4.11 -5.33
CA PHE A 221 -7.61 3.32 -5.67
C PHE A 221 -7.30 2.28 -6.74
N VAL A 222 -6.57 2.64 -7.79
CA VAL A 222 -6.14 1.69 -8.83
C VAL A 222 -5.30 0.55 -8.24
N LEU A 223 -4.32 0.86 -7.39
CA LEU A 223 -3.51 -0.18 -6.75
C LEU A 223 -4.34 -1.07 -5.80
N GLU A 224 -5.29 -0.50 -5.06
CA GLU A 224 -6.18 -1.28 -4.18
C GLU A 224 -7.13 -2.17 -4.98
N TYR A 225 -7.70 -1.68 -6.09
CA TYR A 225 -8.49 -2.49 -7.01
C TYR A 225 -7.69 -3.67 -7.53
N CYS A 226 -6.47 -3.40 -8.03
CA CYS A 226 -5.57 -4.43 -8.54
C CYS A 226 -5.30 -5.50 -7.48
N ARG A 227 -4.99 -5.07 -6.25
CA ARG A 227 -4.72 -5.95 -5.13
C ARG A 227 -5.93 -6.81 -4.77
N CYS A 228 -7.11 -6.21 -4.57
CA CYS A 228 -8.32 -6.95 -4.23
C CYS A 228 -8.67 -7.97 -5.32
N LEU A 229 -8.65 -7.56 -6.59
CA LEU A 229 -8.96 -8.44 -7.71
C LEU A 229 -7.96 -9.58 -7.84
N ALA A 230 -6.67 -9.31 -7.64
CA ALA A 230 -5.63 -10.32 -7.76
C ALA A 230 -5.65 -11.36 -6.62
N LEU A 231 -6.08 -10.93 -5.43
CA LEU A 231 -6.23 -11.80 -4.26
C LEU A 231 -7.66 -12.35 -4.10
N GLU A 232 -8.52 -12.17 -5.11
CA GLU A 232 -9.93 -12.59 -5.10
C GLU A 232 -10.72 -12.07 -3.88
N LYS A 233 -10.33 -10.91 -3.36
CA LYS A 233 -10.99 -10.21 -2.24
C LYS A 233 -12.05 -9.23 -2.76
N PRO A 234 -13.16 -9.04 -2.01
CA PRO A 234 -14.16 -8.06 -2.39
C PRO A 234 -13.59 -6.63 -2.31
N LEU A 235 -14.12 -5.73 -3.13
CA LEU A 235 -13.77 -4.30 -3.14
C LEU A 235 -14.43 -3.56 -1.96
N GLN A 236 -14.12 -3.99 -0.73
CA GLN A 236 -14.68 -3.46 0.52
C GLN A 236 -13.68 -2.50 1.17
N PHE A 237 -13.53 -1.32 0.57
CA PHE A 237 -12.79 -0.21 1.16
C PHE A 237 -13.44 1.12 0.76
N SER A 238 -13.02 2.20 1.38
CA SER A 238 -13.54 3.54 1.13
C SER A 238 -12.43 4.58 1.16
N GLN A 239 -12.78 5.82 0.81
CA GLN A 239 -11.89 6.96 0.96
C GLN A 239 -11.29 7.10 2.38
N ARG A 240 -12.00 6.65 3.42
CA ARG A 240 -11.55 6.73 4.83
C ARG A 240 -10.36 5.82 5.11
N ASP A 241 -10.20 4.77 4.32
CA ASP A 241 -9.15 3.76 4.49
C ASP A 241 -7.86 4.15 3.79
N ILE A 242 -7.93 5.08 2.83
CA ILE A 242 -6.81 5.49 1.96
C ILE A 242 -5.56 5.92 2.74
N PRO A 243 -5.63 6.71 3.83
CA PRO A 243 -4.43 7.03 4.60
C PRO A 243 -3.72 5.79 5.17
N SER A 244 -4.47 4.75 5.56
CA SER A 244 -3.90 3.50 6.04
C SER A 244 -3.39 2.63 4.90
N ILE A 245 -4.10 2.60 3.77
CA ILE A 245 -3.70 1.88 2.55
C ILE A 245 -2.38 2.44 1.99
N ARG A 246 -2.23 3.77 1.90
CA ARG A 246 -0.98 4.44 1.49
C ARG A 246 0.22 3.97 2.32
N LYS A 247 0.06 3.92 3.65
CA LYS A 247 1.08 3.42 4.58
C LYS A 247 1.37 1.93 4.39
N ARG A 248 0.33 1.13 4.12
CA ARG A 248 0.49 -0.30 3.83
C ARG A 248 1.27 -0.52 2.55
N ILE A 249 0.90 0.16 1.46
CA ILE A 249 1.61 0.09 0.17
C ILE A 249 3.08 0.47 0.33
N TYR A 250 3.38 1.54 1.08
CA TYR A 250 4.76 1.93 1.35
C TYR A 250 5.54 0.80 2.03
N LYS A 251 4.99 0.21 3.11
CA LYS A 251 5.65 -0.91 3.81
C LYS A 251 5.82 -2.12 2.90
N GLU A 252 4.78 -2.48 2.14
CA GLU A 252 4.82 -3.61 1.21
C GLU A 252 5.88 -3.42 0.10
N LEU A 253 6.10 -2.19 -0.36
CA LEU A 253 7.17 -1.87 -1.30
C LEU A 253 8.55 -2.03 -0.66
N CYS A 254 8.79 -1.44 0.51
CA CYS A 254 10.07 -1.57 1.21
C CYS A 254 10.39 -3.02 1.59
N ASP A 255 9.40 -3.76 2.07
CA ASP A 255 9.53 -5.18 2.43
C ASP A 255 9.54 -6.10 1.19
N CYS A 256 9.30 -5.56 -0.01
CA CYS A 256 9.17 -6.29 -1.27
C CYS A 256 8.18 -7.46 -1.18
N LYS A 257 7.08 -7.26 -0.44
CA LYS A 257 6.13 -8.32 -0.10
C LYS A 257 4.74 -7.74 0.13
N LEU A 258 3.72 -8.35 -0.45
CA LEU A 258 2.34 -8.10 -0.08
C LEU A 258 1.99 -8.81 1.23
N TYR A 259 1.37 -8.10 2.17
CA TYR A 259 0.82 -8.73 3.37
C TYR A 259 -0.55 -9.29 3.04
N GLU A 260 -0.89 -10.50 3.49
CA GLU A 260 -2.23 -11.08 3.28
C GLU A 260 -3.26 -10.63 4.30
#